data_AF-A0A2V5YB76-F1
#
_entry.id   AF-A0A2V5YB76-F1
#
_cell.length_a   1.000
_cell.length_b   1.000
_cell.length_c   1.000
_cell.angle_alpha   90.00
_cell.angle_beta   90.00
_cell.angle_gamma   90.00
#
_symmetry.space_group_name_H-M   'P 1'
#
loop_
_entity.id
_entity.type
_entity.pdbx_description
1 polymer ?
#
loop_
_entity_poly.entity_id
_entity_poly.type
_entity_poly.pdbx_seq_one_letter_code
_entity_poly.pdbx_strand_id
1 'polypeptide(L)'
;MEVAGDLNYANGIGVSPDQKTLYVSETVGNCMLKFKINDDGSLGNRSNFALLNLLVRNKVESWWLGPDSMKVDSKGNIYVAQWFGGKILKISPDGKLLRVFEIAAGDGTTNVAFGEGEKELYVTVVKNPKDAQAKGSIVKIANVK
;
A
#
# COMPACT_ATOMS: atom_id res chain seq x y z
N MET A 1 -3.17 -17.99 -17.15
CA MET A 1 -2.08 -18.62 -16.38
C MET A 1 -1.99 -17.88 -15.05
N GLU A 2 -1.96 -18.61 -13.95
CA GLU A 2 -1.60 -18.05 -12.64
C GLU A 2 -0.06 -17.96 -12.56
N VAL A 3 0.47 -16.84 -12.08
CA VAL A 3 1.93 -16.58 -12.02
C VAL A 3 2.47 -16.44 -10.60
N ALA A 4 1.58 -16.35 -9.60
CA ALA A 4 1.87 -16.41 -8.17
C ALA A 4 0.57 -16.76 -7.42
N GLY A 5 0.64 -17.74 -6.52
CA GLY A 5 -0.47 -18.19 -5.67
C GLY A 5 -0.15 -18.03 -4.17
N ASP A 6 -1.01 -18.60 -3.33
CA ASP A 6 -0.87 -18.63 -1.86
C ASP A 6 -0.63 -17.24 -1.25
N LEU A 7 -1.47 -16.26 -1.62
CA LEU A 7 -1.43 -14.89 -1.13
C LEU A 7 -2.65 -14.62 -0.23
N ASN A 8 -2.40 -14.11 0.98
CA ASN A 8 -3.47 -13.80 1.93
C ASN A 8 -4.17 -12.48 1.57
N TYR A 9 -5.23 -12.57 0.76
CA TYR A 9 -5.97 -11.41 0.24
C TYR A 9 -5.05 -10.51 -0.60
N ALA A 10 -4.61 -11.04 -1.76
CA ALA A 10 -3.84 -10.30 -2.75
C ALA A 10 -4.60 -9.04 -3.18
N ASN A 11 -3.93 -7.89 -3.13
CA ASN A 11 -4.59 -6.61 -3.32
C ASN A 11 -3.74 -5.65 -4.18
N GLY A 12 -3.37 -4.48 -3.66
CA GLY A 12 -2.53 -3.51 -4.35
C GLY A 12 -1.32 -4.11 -5.05
N ILE A 13 -0.97 -3.55 -6.20
CA ILE A 13 0.19 -3.96 -6.98
C ILE A 13 0.91 -2.75 -7.58
N GLY A 14 2.23 -2.82 -7.66
CA GLY A 14 3.06 -1.79 -8.26
C GLY A 14 4.37 -2.35 -8.78
N VAL A 15 4.86 -1.84 -9.91
CA VAL A 15 6.15 -2.23 -10.48
C VAL A 15 7.17 -1.14 -10.18
N SER A 16 8.39 -1.52 -9.82
CA SER A 16 9.50 -0.58 -9.64
C SER A 16 9.79 0.19 -10.94
N PRO A 17 10.35 1.41 -10.87
CA PRO A 17 10.65 2.19 -12.07
C PRO A 17 11.58 1.48 -13.07
N ASP A 18 12.51 0.66 -12.57
CA ASP A 18 13.44 -0.15 -13.37
C ASP A 18 12.82 -1.44 -13.96
N GLN A 19 11.53 -1.69 -13.70
CA GLN A 19 10.78 -2.88 -14.14
C GLN A 19 11.34 -4.22 -13.63
N LYS A 20 12.16 -4.22 -12.58
CA LYS A 20 12.78 -5.45 -12.04
C LYS A 20 12.11 -6.01 -10.80
N THR A 21 11.19 -5.27 -10.18
CA THR A 21 10.49 -5.69 -8.95
C THR A 21 9.00 -5.45 -9.06
N LEU A 22 8.22 -6.49 -8.75
CA LEU A 22 6.78 -6.40 -8.53
C LEU A 22 6.51 -6.35 -7.03
N TYR A 23 5.85 -5.31 -6.54
CA TYR A 23 5.36 -5.19 -5.18
C TYR A 23 3.90 -5.60 -5.11
N VAL A 24 3.51 -6.37 -4.09
CA VAL A 24 2.14 -6.84 -3.91
C VAL A 24 1.73 -6.64 -2.44
N SER A 25 0.56 -6.08 -2.21
CA SER A 25 -0.05 -6.03 -0.89
C SER A 25 -0.69 -7.38 -0.56
N GLU A 26 -0.29 -7.94 0.56
CA GLU A 26 -0.96 -9.06 1.21
C GLU A 26 -1.69 -8.54 2.45
N THR A 27 -2.98 -8.20 2.30
CA THR A 27 -3.72 -7.45 3.32
C THR A 27 -3.78 -8.20 4.65
N VAL A 28 -4.18 -9.47 4.63
CA VAL A 28 -4.35 -10.26 5.87
C VAL A 28 -3.00 -10.70 6.45
N GLY A 29 -1.94 -10.76 5.64
CA GLY A 29 -0.58 -10.99 6.10
C GLY A 29 0.09 -9.77 6.74
N ASN A 30 -0.57 -8.61 6.72
CA ASN A 30 0.00 -7.31 7.12
C ASN A 30 1.34 -7.02 6.41
N CYS A 31 1.50 -7.55 5.19
CA CYS A 31 2.78 -7.61 4.51
C CYS A 31 2.69 -7.03 3.11
N MET A 32 3.66 -6.19 2.78
CA MET A 32 4.04 -5.93 1.41
C MET A 32 5.04 -6.99 0.99
N LEU A 33 4.73 -7.69 -0.07
CA LEU A 33 5.60 -8.67 -0.71
C LEU A 33 6.32 -8.03 -1.88
N LYS A 34 7.44 -8.65 -2.28
CA LYS A 34 8.09 -8.37 -3.55
C LYS A 34 8.48 -9.65 -4.29
N PHE A 35 8.42 -9.57 -5.61
CA PHE A 35 8.90 -10.57 -6.54
C PHE A 35 9.92 -9.93 -7.46
N LYS A 36 11.00 -10.65 -7.78
CA LYS A 36 11.85 -10.29 -8.92
C LYS A 36 11.05 -10.49 -10.21
N ILE A 37 11.12 -9.55 -11.13
CA ILE A 37 10.68 -9.74 -12.52
C ILE A 37 11.91 -10.14 -13.33
N ASN A 38 11.88 -11.35 -13.90
CA ASN A 38 12.94 -11.85 -14.76
C ASN A 38 12.87 -11.21 -16.15
N ASP A 39 13.92 -11.37 -16.95
CA ASP A 39 14.02 -10.74 -18.27
C ASP A 39 12.95 -11.26 -19.27
N ASP A 40 12.41 -12.45 -19.04
CA ASP A 40 11.30 -13.04 -19.80
C ASP A 40 9.90 -12.65 -19.27
N GLY A 41 9.84 -11.79 -18.24
CA GLY A 41 8.60 -11.36 -17.59
C GLY A 41 8.05 -12.33 -16.55
N SER A 42 8.68 -13.50 -16.33
CA SER A 42 8.31 -14.42 -15.26
C SER A 42 8.64 -13.84 -13.88
N LEU A 43 7.89 -14.26 -12.86
CA LEU A 43 8.17 -13.88 -11.48
C LEU A 43 9.17 -14.87 -10.87
N GLY A 44 10.24 -14.32 -10.30
CA GLY A 44 11.19 -15.05 -9.46
C GLY A 44 10.71 -15.18 -8.03
N ASN A 45 11.66 -15.39 -7.11
CA ASN A 45 11.37 -15.66 -5.70
C ASN A 45 10.54 -14.55 -5.04
N ARG A 46 9.51 -14.99 -4.31
CA ARG A 46 8.74 -14.17 -3.36
C ARG A 46 9.56 -13.88 -2.11
N SER A 47 9.52 -12.65 -1.62
CA SER A 47 10.07 -12.28 -0.32
C SER A 47 9.26 -11.17 0.34
N ASN A 48 9.34 -11.07 1.66
CA ASN A 48 8.75 -9.96 2.40
C ASN A 48 9.52 -8.69 2.06
N PHE A 49 8.79 -7.62 1.77
CA PHE A 49 9.33 -6.29 1.55
C PHE A 49 9.19 -5.42 2.80
N ALA A 50 7.97 -5.31 3.34
CA ALA A 50 7.70 -4.53 4.54
C ALA A 50 6.52 -5.09 5.32
N LEU A 51 6.64 -5.16 6.65
CA LEU A 51 5.54 -5.48 7.55
C LEU A 51 5.00 -4.18 8.16
N LEU A 52 3.75 -3.82 7.88
CA LEU A 52 3.23 -2.48 8.23
C LEU A 52 3.18 -2.29 9.75
N ASN A 53 2.82 -3.33 10.49
CA ASN A 53 2.78 -3.36 11.96
C ASN A 53 4.14 -3.17 12.63
N LEU A 54 5.26 -3.42 11.92
CA LEU A 54 6.60 -3.13 12.42
C LEU A 54 7.07 -1.71 12.07
N LEU A 55 6.43 -1.08 11.08
CA LEU A 55 6.76 0.29 10.66
C LEU A 55 5.99 1.35 11.46
N VAL A 56 4.72 1.09 11.77
CA VAL A 56 3.85 2.04 12.46
C VAL A 56 2.97 1.33 13.48
N ARG A 57 2.62 2.04 14.55
CA ARG A 57 1.63 1.56 15.50
C ARG A 57 0.25 1.52 14.85
N ASN A 58 -0.46 0.40 15.03
CA ASN A 58 -1.82 0.23 14.58
C ASN A 58 -2.77 1.18 15.33
N LYS A 59 -3.71 1.79 14.60
CA LYS A 59 -4.76 2.64 15.18
C LYS A 59 -5.83 1.80 15.90
N VAL A 60 -6.09 0.59 15.40
CA VAL A 60 -7.03 -0.39 15.94
C VAL A 60 -6.44 -1.79 15.81
N GLU A 61 -6.86 -2.73 16.65
CA GLU A 61 -6.56 -4.14 16.45
C GLU A 61 -7.63 -4.78 15.57
N SER A 62 -7.22 -5.41 14.48
CA SER A 62 -8.08 -6.16 13.56
C SER A 62 -7.24 -7.13 12.75
N TRP A 63 -7.74 -8.35 12.55
CA TRP A 63 -7.12 -9.33 11.65
C TRP A 63 -7.17 -8.89 10.18
N TRP A 64 -8.04 -7.94 9.85
CA TRP A 64 -8.17 -7.35 8.52
C TRP A 64 -7.41 -6.03 8.38
N LEU A 65 -6.67 -5.60 9.41
CA LEU A 65 -5.77 -4.45 9.29
C LEU A 65 -4.55 -4.85 8.47
N GLY A 66 -4.26 -4.09 7.42
CA GLY A 66 -3.10 -4.36 6.57
C GLY A 66 -2.99 -3.44 5.37
N PRO A 67 -2.01 -3.70 4.49
CA PRO A 67 -1.86 -2.94 3.26
C PRO A 67 -3.05 -3.23 2.32
N ASP A 68 -3.57 -2.19 1.70
CA ASP A 68 -4.63 -2.28 0.68
C ASP A 68 -4.01 -2.01 -0.71
N SER A 69 -4.43 -0.99 -1.45
CA SER A 69 -3.76 -0.59 -2.68
C SER A 69 -2.52 0.28 -2.44
N MET A 70 -1.69 0.43 -3.48
CA MET A 70 -0.43 1.17 -3.45
C MET A 70 -0.14 1.96 -4.74
N LYS A 71 0.82 2.87 -4.68
CA LYS A 71 1.52 3.46 -5.85
C LYS A 71 3.02 3.56 -5.61
N VAL A 72 3.78 3.42 -6.69
CA VAL A 72 5.24 3.57 -6.71
C VAL A 72 5.56 4.91 -7.36
N ASP A 73 6.32 5.77 -6.66
CA ASP A 73 6.74 7.06 -7.20
C ASP A 73 7.93 6.91 -8.16
N SER A 74 8.25 7.99 -8.87
CA SER A 74 9.35 8.09 -9.83
C SER A 74 10.73 7.75 -9.25
N LYS A 75 10.89 7.77 -7.92
CA LYS A 75 12.12 7.40 -7.20
C LYS A 75 12.08 5.99 -6.62
N GLY A 76 11.01 5.24 -6.88
CA GLY A 76 10.80 3.89 -6.40
C GLY A 76 10.27 3.79 -4.98
N ASN A 77 9.86 4.91 -4.34
CA ASN A 77 9.20 4.82 -3.03
C ASN A 77 7.76 4.31 -3.19
N ILE A 78 7.31 3.53 -2.23
CA ILE A 78 5.99 2.91 -2.22
C ILE A 78 5.10 3.72 -1.28
N TYR A 79 3.98 4.20 -1.80
CA TYR A 79 2.89 4.79 -1.06
C TYR A 79 1.80 3.73 -0.92
N VAL A 80 1.57 3.25 0.30
CA VAL A 80 0.61 2.16 0.57
C VAL A 80 -0.51 2.66 1.48
N ALA A 81 -1.74 2.37 1.09
CA ALA A 81 -2.92 2.60 1.93
C ALA A 81 -3.02 1.51 3.00
N GLN A 82 -3.46 1.87 4.20
CA GLN A 82 -3.66 0.94 5.31
C GLN A 82 -5.15 0.77 5.61
N TRP A 83 -5.69 -0.38 5.22
CA TRP A 83 -7.03 -0.79 5.59
C TRP A 83 -7.14 -0.92 7.11
N PHE A 84 -8.23 -0.41 7.71
CA PHE A 84 -8.37 -0.22 9.16
C PHE A 84 -7.29 0.68 9.83
N GLY A 85 -6.44 1.36 9.06
CA GLY A 85 -5.39 2.23 9.59
C GLY A 85 -5.66 3.72 9.46
N GLY A 86 -6.45 4.13 8.47
CA GLY A 86 -6.77 5.55 8.22
C GLY A 86 -5.55 6.37 7.80
N LYS A 87 -4.57 5.78 7.12
CA LYS A 87 -3.29 6.42 6.79
C LYS A 87 -2.69 5.92 5.48
N ILE A 88 -1.81 6.73 4.88
CA ILE A 88 -0.89 6.29 3.81
C ILE A 88 0.52 6.24 4.39
N LEU A 89 1.24 5.16 4.14
CA LEU A 89 2.66 5.05 4.48
C LEU A 89 3.48 5.25 3.22
N LYS A 90 4.52 6.10 3.30
CA LYS A 90 5.57 6.17 2.31
C LYS A 90 6.76 5.35 2.79
N ILE A 91 7.14 4.36 2.00
CA ILE A 91 8.21 3.41 2.28
C ILE A 91 9.28 3.55 1.18
N SER A 92 10.55 3.63 1.54
CA SER A 92 11.65 3.66 0.57
C SER A 92 11.84 2.32 -0.14
N PRO A 93 12.57 2.28 -1.28
CA PRO A 93 12.88 1.02 -1.97
C PRO A 93 13.62 -0.04 -1.12
N ASP A 94 14.24 0.36 -0.01
CA ASP A 94 14.91 -0.54 0.96
C ASP A 94 13.98 -0.98 2.11
N GLY A 95 12.69 -0.65 2.06
CA GLY A 95 11.69 -1.11 3.03
C GLY A 95 11.57 -0.25 4.30
N LYS A 96 12.24 0.92 4.36
CA LYS A 96 12.17 1.81 5.52
C LYS A 96 10.99 2.76 5.43
N LEU A 97 10.34 3.01 6.57
CA LEU A 97 9.32 4.04 6.66
C LEU A 97 9.96 5.42 6.50
N LEU A 98 9.51 6.18 5.50
CA LEU A 98 9.94 7.55 5.27
C LEU A 98 8.95 8.56 5.85
N ARG A 99 7.65 8.30 5.70
CA ARG A 99 6.59 9.20 6.16
C ARG A 99 5.27 8.47 6.39
N VAL A 100 4.49 8.98 7.33
CA VAL A 100 3.09 8.63 7.54
C VAL A 100 2.22 9.85 7.21
N PHE A 101 1.23 9.65 6.36
CA PHE A 101 0.17 10.63 6.11
C PHE A 101 -1.09 10.17 6.84
N GLU A 102 -1.39 10.78 7.97
CA GLU A 102 -2.63 10.52 8.70
C GLU A 102 -3.82 11.12 7.94
N ILE A 103 -4.86 10.33 7.71
CA ILE A 103 -6.05 10.75 6.96
C ILE A 103 -7.22 10.88 7.93
N ALA A 104 -7.50 12.11 8.37
CA ALA A 104 -8.55 12.39 9.36
C ALA A 104 -9.98 12.08 8.87
N ALA A 105 -10.18 11.89 7.57
CA ALA A 105 -11.50 11.69 6.98
C ALA A 105 -12.11 10.29 7.25
N GLY A 106 -11.34 9.36 7.82
CA GLY A 106 -11.84 8.02 8.16
C GLY A 106 -10.80 7.09 8.77
N ASP A 107 -11.25 5.88 9.09
CA ASP A 107 -10.43 4.87 9.76
C ASP A 107 -9.92 3.77 8.81
N GLY A 108 -10.25 3.83 7.52
CA GLY A 108 -9.68 2.95 6.50
C GLY A 108 -9.29 3.75 5.25
N THR A 109 -8.08 3.54 4.75
CA THR A 109 -7.68 4.02 3.42
C THR A 109 -7.53 2.81 2.51
N THR A 110 -8.02 2.90 1.28
CA THR A 110 -8.06 1.73 0.38
C THR A 110 -7.16 1.89 -0.84
N ASN A 111 -6.96 3.11 -1.35
CA ASN A 111 -6.16 3.35 -2.54
C ASN A 111 -5.54 4.75 -2.52
N VAL A 112 -4.49 4.92 -3.31
CA VAL A 112 -3.79 6.19 -3.51
C VAL A 112 -3.49 6.39 -4.99
N ALA A 113 -3.55 7.63 -5.46
CA ALA A 113 -3.12 8.04 -6.79
C ALA A 113 -2.34 9.36 -6.70
N PHE A 114 -1.36 9.53 -7.58
CA PHE A 114 -0.60 10.77 -7.68
C PHE A 114 -1.37 11.81 -8.52
N GLY A 115 -1.35 13.05 -8.05
CA GLY A 115 -1.64 14.23 -8.86
C GLY A 115 -0.46 14.60 -9.76
N GLU A 116 -0.57 15.76 -10.42
CA GLU A 116 0.42 16.24 -11.37
C GLU A 116 1.82 16.35 -10.75
N GLY A 117 2.81 15.75 -11.40
CA GLY A 117 4.20 15.75 -10.92
C GLY A 117 4.37 15.15 -9.52
N GLU A 118 3.46 14.25 -9.12
CA GLU A 118 3.45 13.61 -7.80
C GLU A 118 3.31 14.61 -6.64
N LYS A 119 2.78 15.81 -6.88
CA LYS A 119 2.68 16.89 -5.87
C LYS A 119 1.52 16.70 -4.89
N GLU A 120 0.50 15.93 -5.27
CA GLU A 120 -0.62 15.59 -4.42
C GLU A 120 -0.90 14.08 -4.41
N LEU A 121 -1.58 13.64 -3.35
CA LEU A 121 -2.16 12.32 -3.24
C LEU A 121 -3.67 12.46 -3.24
N TYR A 122 -4.34 11.71 -4.11
CA TYR A 122 -5.75 11.40 -4.01
C TYR A 122 -5.89 10.07 -3.29
N VAL A 123 -6.70 10.02 -2.23
CA VAL A 123 -6.86 8.84 -1.39
C VAL A 123 -8.33 8.49 -1.26
N THR A 124 -8.67 7.24 -1.52
CA THR A 124 -10.00 6.70 -1.20
C THR A 124 -10.04 6.29 0.26
N VAL A 125 -11.10 6.72 0.95
CA VAL A 125 -11.26 6.59 2.40
C VAL A 125 -12.58 5.90 2.68
N VAL A 126 -12.58 5.00 3.67
CA VAL A 126 -13.78 4.50 4.34
C VAL A 126 -13.83 5.13 5.72
N LYS A 127 -14.96 5.79 6.02
CA LYS A 127 -15.14 6.57 7.26
C LYS A 127 -15.00 5.69 8.50
N ASN A 128 -15.74 4.59 8.52
CA ASN A 128 -15.68 3.57 9.56
C ASN A 128 -15.72 2.19 8.89
N PRO A 129 -14.61 1.43 8.88
CA PRO A 129 -14.55 0.13 8.22
C PRO A 129 -15.32 -0.98 8.97
N LYS A 130 -15.85 -0.69 10.17
CA LYS A 130 -16.79 -1.56 10.89
C LYS A 130 -18.27 -1.30 10.53
N ASP A 131 -18.55 -0.19 9.84
CA ASP A 131 -19.90 0.11 9.37
C ASP A 131 -20.21 -0.72 8.12
N ALA A 132 -21.27 -1.51 8.16
CA ALA A 132 -21.71 -2.35 7.04
C ALA A 132 -22.07 -1.54 5.78
N GLN A 133 -22.41 -0.25 5.92
CA GLN A 133 -22.64 0.63 4.77
C GLN A 133 -21.34 1.08 4.10
N ALA A 134 -20.19 0.93 4.78
CA ALA A 134 -18.85 1.27 4.31
C ALA A 134 -18.76 2.65 3.62
N LYS A 135 -19.46 3.65 4.17
CA LYS A 135 -19.50 5.00 3.57
C LYS A 135 -18.10 5.56 3.44
N GLY A 136 -17.80 6.10 2.26
CA GLY A 136 -16.48 6.61 1.93
C GLY A 136 -16.44 8.06 1.48
N SER A 137 -15.22 8.51 1.19
CA SER A 137 -14.91 9.79 0.57
C SER A 137 -13.61 9.68 -0.23
N ILE A 138 -13.35 10.69 -1.04
CA ILE A 138 -12.04 10.92 -1.64
C ILE A 138 -11.45 12.16 -0.98
N VAL A 139 -10.21 12.08 -0.53
CA VAL A 139 -9.46 13.24 -0.04
C VAL A 139 -8.30 13.55 -0.97
N LYS A 140 -7.98 14.84 -1.12
CA LYS A 140 -6.73 15.30 -1.70
C LYS A 140 -5.84 15.85 -0.59
N ILE A 141 -4.60 15.39 -0.53
CA ILE A 141 -3.59 15.92 0.40
C ILE A 141 -2.32 16.28 -0.38
N ALA A 142 -1.54 17.22 0.14
CA ALA A 142 -0.25 17.57 -0.44
C ALA A 142 0.76 16.43 -0.21
N ASN A 143 1.50 16.04 -1.25
CA ASN A 143 2.66 15.16 -1.15
C ASN A 143 3.90 16.00 -0.83
N VAL A 144 3.87 16.62 0.35
CA VAL A 144 5.02 17.36 0.87
C VAL A 144 6.19 16.40 1.06
N LYS A 145 7.41 16.84 0.70
CA LYS A 145 8.65 16.10 0.93
C LYS A 145 8.96 15.94 2.41
#